data_AF-A0A0D3JZ72-F1
#
_entry.id   AF-A0A0D3JZ72-F1
#
_cell.length_a   1.000
_cell.length_b   1.000
_cell.length_c   1.000
_cell.angle_alpha   90.00
_cell.angle_beta   90.00
_cell.angle_gamma   90.00
#
_symmetry.space_group_name_H-M   'P 1'
#
loop_
_entity.id
_entity.type
_entity.pdbx_description
1 polymer ?
#
loop_
_entity_poly.entity_id
_entity_poly.type
_entity_poly.pdbx_seq_one_letter_code
_entity_poly.pdbx_strand_id
1 'polypeptide(L)'
;MPLVKRWHVPRGLRPTLTGRKVRTTLMSRVERQQRGNVAPRPLWFDAALAHPPPPKFQLDRPPDLAFPEDELRREWLRRNPAATMVPKALFLEEASVPDELRRHPADAFVERQMELIEEGTAPEEAYRIVAAEQEREGDVRALEERTARGDRLRAIR
;
A
#
# COMPACT_ATOMS: atom_id res chain seq x y z
N MET A 1 -2.99 -11.08 -34.74
CA MET A 1 -3.95 -10.02 -34.35
C MET A 1 -5.01 -10.62 -33.43
N PRO A 2 -4.96 -10.37 -32.11
CA PRO A 2 -6.14 -10.46 -31.27
C PRO A 2 -6.50 -9.10 -30.65
N LEU A 3 -7.80 -8.82 -30.68
CA LEU A 3 -8.46 -7.63 -30.16
C LEU A 3 -8.37 -7.56 -28.63
N VAL A 4 -7.72 -6.52 -28.11
CA VAL A 4 -7.75 -6.19 -26.69
C VAL A 4 -9.17 -5.74 -26.32
N LYS A 5 -9.80 -6.48 -25.40
CA LYS A 5 -11.08 -6.10 -24.79
C LYS A 5 -10.95 -4.69 -24.20
N ARG A 6 -11.62 -3.73 -24.82
CA ARG A 6 -11.80 -2.38 -24.27
C ARG A 6 -12.64 -2.50 -23.00
N TRP A 7 -12.01 -2.32 -21.85
CA TRP A 7 -12.71 -2.11 -20.60
C TRP A 7 -13.60 -0.87 -20.72
N HIS A 8 -14.91 -1.06 -20.57
CA HIS A 8 -15.86 0.03 -20.39
C HIS A 8 -15.61 0.64 -19.02
N VAL A 9 -15.01 1.83 -18.98
CA VAL A 9 -15.10 2.70 -17.81
C VAL A 9 -16.48 3.36 -17.87
N PRO A 10 -17.35 3.20 -16.85
CA PRO A 10 -18.60 3.95 -16.81
C PRO A 10 -18.26 5.45 -16.74
N ARG A 11 -18.46 6.16 -17.86
CA ARG A 11 -18.54 7.61 -17.86
C ARG A 11 -19.82 7.99 -17.12
N GLY A 12 -19.73 8.32 -15.83
CA GLY A 12 -20.95 8.73 -15.13
C GLY A 12 -20.89 8.83 -13.63
N LEU A 13 -19.93 9.58 -13.07
CA LEU A 13 -20.16 10.24 -11.79
C LEU A 13 -19.74 11.70 -11.96
N ARG A 14 -20.66 12.51 -12.49
CA ARG A 14 -20.59 13.96 -12.31
C ARG A 14 -21.00 14.19 -10.85
N PRO A 15 -20.14 14.72 -9.97
CA PRO A 15 -20.63 15.18 -8.68
C PRO A 15 -21.62 16.30 -8.95
N THR A 16 -22.89 16.07 -8.63
CA THR A 16 -23.92 17.10 -8.53
C THR A 16 -23.58 18.00 -7.34
N LEU A 17 -22.59 18.88 -7.53
CA LEU A 17 -22.41 20.04 -6.68
C LEU A 17 -23.52 21.04 -7.01
N THR A 18 -24.74 20.79 -6.52
CA THR A 18 -25.79 21.81 -6.38
C THR A 18 -25.49 22.74 -5.20
N GLY A 19 -24.22 23.13 -5.05
CA GLY A 19 -23.83 24.29 -4.25
C GLY A 19 -23.79 25.51 -5.16
N ARG A 20 -24.41 26.62 -4.75
CA ARG A 20 -24.18 27.92 -5.40
C ARG A 20 -22.67 28.09 -5.55
N LYS A 21 -22.18 28.23 -6.79
CA LYS A 21 -20.76 28.52 -7.06
C LYS A 21 -20.42 29.85 -6.39
N VAL A 22 -19.87 29.81 -5.19
CA VAL A 22 -19.34 30.99 -4.51
C VAL A 22 -18.11 31.41 -5.29
N ARG A 23 -18.27 32.41 -6.17
CA ARG A 23 -17.21 32.90 -7.07
C ARG A 23 -16.07 33.62 -6.32
N THR A 24 -16.29 33.98 -5.06
CA THR A 24 -15.38 34.81 -4.26
C THR A 24 -14.71 33.99 -3.15
N THR A 25 -13.40 34.17 -2.96
CA THR A 25 -12.66 33.53 -1.85
C THR A 25 -13.15 34.08 -0.50
N LEU A 26 -12.98 33.30 0.57
CA LEU A 26 -13.32 33.76 1.93
C LEU A 26 -12.59 35.06 2.29
N MET A 27 -11.29 35.14 1.97
CA MET A 27 -10.47 36.35 2.22
C MET A 27 -11.06 37.58 1.54
N SER A 28 -11.44 37.47 0.26
CA SER A 28 -12.05 38.60 -0.48
C SER A 28 -13.40 39.04 0.09
N ARG A 29 -14.16 38.11 0.66
CA ARG A 29 -15.46 38.42 1.29
C ARG A 29 -15.27 39.19 2.60
N VAL A 30 -14.31 38.78 3.43
CA VAL A 30 -14.01 39.43 4.71
C VAL A 30 -13.41 40.82 4.47
N GLU A 31 -12.52 40.96 3.49
CA GLU A 31 -11.96 42.26 3.09
C GLU A 31 -13.06 43.26 2.69
N ARG A 32 -14.04 42.81 1.89
CA ARG A 32 -15.20 43.64 1.51
C ARG A 32 -16.06 44.06 2.70
N GLN A 33 -16.26 43.17 3.68
CA GLN A 33 -17.03 43.48 4.89
C GLN A 33 -16.31 44.50 5.77
N GLN A 34 -14.98 44.42 5.87
CA GLN A 34 -14.19 45.40 6.60
C GLN A 34 -14.18 46.77 5.92
N ARG A 35 -14.01 46.82 4.58
CA ARG A 35 -14.09 48.08 3.82
C ARG A 35 -15.45 48.77 3.98
N GLY A 36 -16.53 48.00 4.07
CA GLY A 36 -17.87 48.53 4.31
C GLY A 36 -18.20 48.79 5.79
N ASN A 37 -17.25 48.61 6.71
CA ASN A 37 -17.44 48.68 8.16
C ASN A 37 -18.67 47.87 8.67
N VAL A 38 -18.96 46.75 8.01
CA VAL A 38 -20.14 45.91 8.27
C VAL A 38 -19.93 44.99 9.47
N ALA A 39 -18.68 44.59 9.71
CA ALA A 39 -18.32 43.69 10.79
C ALA A 39 -16.90 44.02 11.29
N PRO A 40 -16.61 43.78 12.58
CA PRO A 40 -15.27 43.93 13.12
C PRO A 40 -14.29 42.97 12.43
N ARG A 41 -13.01 43.38 12.36
CA ARG A 41 -11.93 42.57 11.80
C ARG A 41 -11.74 41.28 12.63
N PRO A 42 -11.84 40.07 12.02
CA PRO A 42 -11.61 38.83 12.75
C PRO A 42 -10.15 38.68 13.19
N LEU A 43 -9.92 38.12 14.38
CA LEU A 43 -8.57 37.93 14.95
C LEU A 43 -7.63 37.11 14.06
N TRP A 44 -8.17 36.15 13.31
CA TRP A 44 -7.40 35.28 12.42
C TRP A 44 -7.05 35.93 11.08
N PHE A 45 -7.67 37.06 10.72
CA PHE A 45 -7.56 37.61 9.37
C PHE A 45 -6.15 38.11 9.05
N ASP A 46 -5.47 38.72 10.04
CA ASP A 46 -4.07 39.16 9.88
C ASP A 46 -3.11 37.98 9.69
N ALA A 47 -3.29 36.92 10.48
CA ALA A 47 -2.50 35.70 10.34
C ALA A 47 -2.72 35.02 8.99
N ALA A 48 -3.97 34.99 8.49
CA ALA A 48 -4.30 34.43 7.18
C ALA A 48 -3.79 35.28 6.00
N LEU A 49 -3.56 36.58 6.20
CA LEU A 49 -2.90 37.44 5.22
C LEU A 49 -1.38 37.26 5.23
N ALA A 50 -0.79 37.08 6.42
CA ALA A 50 0.64 36.79 6.57
C ALA A 50 1.01 35.41 6.00
N HIS A 51 0.12 34.44 6.15
CA HIS A 51 0.29 33.07 5.65
C HIS A 51 -0.89 32.69 4.74
N PRO A 52 -0.92 33.20 3.50
CA PRO A 52 -2.02 32.90 2.59
C PRO A 52 -2.04 31.40 2.26
N PRO A 53 -3.25 30.80 2.10
CA PRO A 53 -3.35 29.41 1.70
C PRO A 53 -2.75 29.22 0.30
N PRO A 54 -2.21 28.03 0.00
CA PRO A 54 -1.69 27.75 -1.33
C PRO A 54 -2.80 27.93 -2.39
N PRO A 55 -2.46 28.44 -3.58
CA PRO A 55 -3.42 28.61 -4.64
C PRO A 55 -4.07 27.26 -5.01
N LYS A 56 -5.37 27.29 -5.32
CA LYS A 56 -6.07 26.09 -5.78
C LYS A 56 -5.62 25.77 -7.19
N PHE A 57 -4.84 24.72 -7.35
CA PHE A 57 -4.52 24.15 -8.65
C PHE A 57 -5.62 23.18 -9.08
N GLN A 58 -6.03 23.25 -10.34
CA GLN A 58 -6.72 22.14 -10.97
C GLN A 58 -5.65 21.14 -11.36
N LEU A 59 -5.46 20.13 -10.52
CA LEU A 59 -4.56 19.03 -10.83
C LEU A 59 -5.32 18.04 -11.70
N ASP A 60 -4.66 17.54 -12.73
CA ASP A 60 -5.10 16.36 -13.44
C ASP A 60 -5.11 15.16 -12.49
N ARG A 61 -5.87 14.12 -12.85
CA ARG A 61 -5.89 12.87 -12.07
C ARG A 61 -4.45 12.34 -11.95
N PRO A 62 -3.93 12.10 -10.74
CA PRO A 62 -2.59 11.53 -10.58
C PRO A 62 -2.53 10.12 -11.18
N PRO A 63 -1.36 9.70 -11.70
CA PRO A 63 -1.17 8.33 -12.15
C PRO A 63 -1.30 7.35 -10.97
N ASP A 64 -1.68 6.11 -11.27
CA ASP A 64 -1.73 5.06 -10.26
C ASP A 64 -0.29 4.68 -9.84
N LEU A 65 -0.07 4.52 -8.54
CA LEU A 65 1.22 4.07 -7.99
C LEU A 65 1.31 2.55 -8.15
N ALA A 66 2.32 2.08 -8.90
CA ALA A 66 2.55 0.67 -9.16
C ALA A 66 4.02 0.33 -8.93
N PHE A 67 4.25 -0.80 -8.27
CA PHE A 67 5.58 -1.32 -7.97
C PHE A 67 5.81 -2.65 -8.70
N PRO A 68 7.03 -2.95 -9.20
CA PRO A 68 7.31 -4.19 -9.91
C PRO A 68 7.02 -5.44 -9.05
N GLU A 69 7.19 -5.34 -7.74
CA GLU A 69 6.94 -6.39 -6.75
C GLU A 69 5.44 -6.75 -6.64
N ASP A 70 4.53 -5.84 -7.00
CA ASP A 70 3.08 -6.06 -6.88
C ASP A 70 2.62 -7.20 -7.80
N GLU A 71 3.19 -7.32 -8.99
CA GLU A 71 2.86 -8.39 -9.94
C GLU A 71 3.37 -9.74 -9.45
N LEU A 72 4.62 -9.78 -8.98
CA LEU A 72 5.25 -10.99 -8.43
C LEU A 72 4.49 -11.51 -7.21
N ARG A 73 4.11 -10.61 -6.30
CA ARG A 73 3.32 -10.93 -5.11
C ARG A 73 1.96 -11.52 -5.49
N ARG A 74 1.25 -10.88 -6.44
CA ARG A 74 -0.06 -11.36 -6.90
C ARG A 74 0.05 -12.76 -7.51
N GLU A 75 1.08 -13.00 -8.31
CA GLU A 75 1.33 -14.30 -8.89
C GLU A 75 1.61 -15.36 -7.83
N TRP A 76 2.47 -15.07 -6.85
CA TRP A 76 2.79 -15.98 -5.77
C TRP A 76 1.56 -16.33 -4.92
N LEU A 77 0.73 -15.34 -4.55
CA LEU A 77 -0.51 -15.56 -3.79
C LEU A 77 -1.53 -16.41 -4.55
N ARG A 78 -1.63 -16.22 -5.87
CA ARG A 78 -2.49 -17.05 -6.73
C ARG A 78 -2.04 -18.51 -6.74
N ARG A 79 -0.73 -18.77 -6.69
CA ARG A 79 -0.15 -20.13 -6.65
C ARG A 79 -0.19 -20.73 -5.24
N ASN A 80 -0.22 -19.90 -4.20
CA ASN A 80 -0.22 -20.28 -2.79
C ASN A 80 -1.47 -19.74 -2.06
N PRO A 81 -2.69 -20.24 -2.35
CA PRO A 81 -3.93 -19.69 -1.80
C PRO A 81 -4.02 -19.82 -0.27
N ALA A 82 -3.36 -20.84 0.32
CA ALA A 82 -3.30 -21.00 1.77
C ALA A 82 -2.59 -19.81 2.46
N ALA A 83 -1.65 -19.17 1.77
CA ALA A 83 -0.88 -18.07 2.32
C ALA A 83 -1.71 -16.78 2.46
N THR A 84 -2.84 -16.65 1.76
CA THR A 84 -3.77 -15.51 1.93
C THR A 84 -4.34 -15.42 3.35
N MET A 85 -4.38 -16.56 4.06
CA MET A 85 -4.87 -16.63 5.44
C MET A 85 -3.79 -16.36 6.49
N VAL A 86 -2.53 -16.14 6.08
CA VAL A 86 -1.44 -15.86 7.01
C VAL A 86 -1.62 -14.46 7.59
N PRO A 87 -1.76 -14.31 8.92
CA PRO A 87 -1.93 -13.01 9.54
C PRO A 87 -0.66 -12.15 9.34
N LYS A 88 -0.85 -10.89 8.95
CA LYS A 88 0.21 -9.88 8.87
C LYS A 88 -0.15 -8.70 9.76
N ALA A 89 0.77 -8.31 10.63
CA ALA A 89 0.64 -7.08 11.39
C ALA A 89 0.85 -5.87 10.46
N LEU A 90 -0.07 -4.91 10.51
CA LEU A 90 0.04 -3.66 9.73
C LEU A 90 0.70 -2.54 10.55
N PHE A 91 0.67 -2.64 11.88
CA PHE A 91 1.23 -1.67 12.80
C PHE A 91 2.63 -2.12 13.26
N LEU A 92 3.62 -1.96 12.38
CA LEU A 92 4.98 -2.48 12.61
C LEU A 92 5.77 -1.68 13.66
N GLU A 93 5.32 -0.47 14.01
CA GLU A 93 5.97 0.42 14.98
C GLU A 93 5.83 -0.04 16.43
N GLU A 94 4.93 -0.99 16.70
CA GLU A 94 4.72 -1.51 18.04
C GLU A 94 5.77 -2.59 18.37
N ALA A 95 6.57 -2.35 19.41
CA ALA A 95 7.63 -3.26 19.84
C ALA A 95 7.08 -4.66 20.23
N SER A 96 5.80 -4.74 20.59
CA SER A 96 5.07 -5.94 21.00
C SER A 96 4.76 -6.92 19.87
N VAL A 97 4.92 -6.53 18.61
CA VAL A 97 4.57 -7.39 17.46
C VAL A 97 5.59 -8.53 17.32
N PRO A 98 5.16 -9.80 17.35
CA PRO A 98 6.03 -10.94 17.05
C PRO A 98 6.63 -10.85 15.64
N ASP A 99 7.90 -11.22 15.48
CA ASP A 99 8.60 -11.15 14.18
C ASP A 99 7.89 -11.95 13.08
N GLU A 100 7.27 -13.07 13.45
CA GLU A 100 6.48 -13.94 12.57
C GLU A 100 5.30 -13.20 11.90
N LEU A 101 4.77 -12.17 12.56
CA LEU A 101 3.66 -11.37 12.04
C LEU A 101 4.14 -10.11 11.31
N ARG A 102 5.42 -9.72 11.46
CA ARG A 102 5.99 -8.53 10.81
C ARG A 102 6.23 -8.77 9.31
N ARG A 103 6.76 -9.94 8.96
CA ARG A 103 7.05 -10.31 7.57
C ARG A 103 6.10 -11.39 7.09
N HIS A 104 5.32 -11.08 6.05
CA HIS A 104 4.50 -12.06 5.40
C HIS A 104 5.38 -12.96 4.50
N PRO A 105 5.10 -14.27 4.36
CA PRO A 105 5.92 -15.17 3.55
C PRO A 105 6.14 -14.70 2.11
N ALA A 106 5.10 -14.11 1.50
CA ALA A 106 5.20 -13.50 0.18
C ALA A 106 6.21 -12.34 0.10
N ASP A 107 6.44 -11.59 1.20
CA ASP A 107 7.40 -10.49 1.21
C ASP A 107 8.82 -11.05 1.00
N ALA A 108 9.19 -12.06 1.79
CA ALA A 108 10.51 -12.70 1.71
C ALA A 108 10.72 -13.42 0.36
N PHE A 109 9.67 -14.08 -0.16
CA PHE A 109 9.74 -14.73 -1.47
C PHE A 109 10.00 -13.72 -2.59
N VAL A 110 9.26 -12.61 -2.60
CA VAL A 110 9.37 -11.59 -3.67
C VAL A 110 10.69 -10.83 -3.56
N GLU A 111 11.17 -10.53 -2.34
CA GLU A 111 12.49 -9.94 -2.10
C GLU A 111 13.58 -10.81 -2.74
N ARG A 112 13.58 -12.12 -2.43
CA ARG A 112 14.54 -13.07 -3.02
C ARG A 112 14.40 -13.23 -4.53
N GLN A 113 13.16 -13.24 -5.05
CA GLN A 113 12.90 -13.33 -6.48
C GLN A 113 13.41 -12.08 -7.22
N MET A 114 13.25 -10.90 -6.62
CA MET A 114 13.75 -9.64 -7.17
C MET A 114 15.28 -9.61 -7.22
N GLU A 115 15.97 -10.07 -6.18
CA GLU A 115 17.45 -10.20 -6.18
C GLU A 115 17.94 -11.02 -7.38
N LEU A 116 17.33 -12.19 -7.63
CA LEU A 116 17.71 -13.04 -8.77
C LEU A 116 17.42 -12.37 -10.13
N ILE A 117 16.35 -11.60 -10.22
CA ILE A 117 16.00 -10.84 -11.43
C ILE A 117 17.02 -9.72 -11.67
N GLU A 118 17.45 -9.03 -10.62
CA GLU A 118 18.50 -8.00 -10.68
C GLU A 118 19.85 -8.59 -11.08
N GLU A 119 20.15 -9.83 -10.68
CA GLU A 119 21.32 -10.60 -11.12
C GLU A 119 21.25 -11.07 -12.58
N GLY A 120 20.11 -10.86 -13.25
CA GLY A 120 19.90 -11.17 -14.67
C GLY A 120 19.15 -12.48 -14.95
N THR A 121 18.58 -13.11 -13.94
CA THR A 121 17.76 -14.32 -14.10
C THR A 121 16.39 -13.96 -14.67
N ALA A 122 15.86 -14.78 -15.58
CA ALA A 122 14.50 -14.58 -16.09
C ALA A 122 13.45 -14.72 -14.96
N PRO A 123 12.38 -13.90 -14.92
CA PRO A 123 11.41 -13.91 -13.81
C PRO A 123 10.79 -15.27 -13.49
N GLU A 124 10.50 -16.09 -14.50
CA GLU A 124 9.96 -17.44 -14.32
C GLU A 124 10.99 -18.45 -13.79
N GLU A 125 12.27 -18.24 -14.11
CA GLU A 125 13.36 -19.07 -13.63
C GLU A 125 13.71 -18.69 -12.19
N ALA A 126 13.77 -17.38 -11.90
CA ALA A 126 13.87 -16.85 -10.55
C ALA A 126 12.76 -17.42 -9.65
N TYR A 127 11.50 -17.41 -10.10
CA TYR A 127 10.40 -18.03 -9.36
C TYR A 127 10.68 -19.50 -9.03
N ARG A 128 11.15 -20.29 -10.01
CA ARG A 128 11.41 -21.73 -9.84
C ARG A 128 12.53 -21.99 -8.84
N ILE A 129 13.59 -21.18 -8.89
CA ILE A 129 14.71 -21.27 -7.95
C ILE A 129 14.22 -21.01 -6.53
N VAL A 130 13.53 -19.88 -6.29
CA VAL A 130 13.04 -19.53 -4.95
C VAL A 130 11.98 -20.51 -4.45
N ALA A 131 11.11 -21.03 -5.32
CA ALA A 131 10.15 -22.06 -4.94
C ALA A 131 10.85 -23.35 -4.46
N ALA A 132 11.90 -23.78 -5.16
CA ALA A 132 12.69 -24.93 -4.75
C ALA A 132 13.48 -24.69 -3.45
N GLU A 133 13.96 -23.46 -3.22
CA GLU A 133 14.58 -23.07 -1.94
C GLU A 133 13.57 -23.15 -0.80
N GLN A 134 12.37 -22.61 -0.99
CA GLN A 134 11.31 -22.61 0.02
C GLN A 134 10.83 -24.02 0.38
N GLU A 135 10.70 -24.92 -0.60
CA GLU A 135 10.37 -26.34 -0.34
C GLU A 135 11.44 -27.02 0.52
N ARG A 136 12.72 -26.83 0.18
CA ARG A 136 13.83 -27.39 0.96
C ARG A 136 13.87 -26.86 2.39
N GLU A 137 13.65 -25.56 2.58
CA GLU A 137 13.57 -24.97 3.93
C GLU A 137 12.39 -25.53 4.73
N GLY A 138 11.25 -25.75 4.09
CA GLY A 138 10.08 -26.38 4.70
C GLY A 138 10.35 -27.80 5.18
N ASP A 139 11.03 -28.61 4.37
CA ASP A 139 11.39 -29.98 4.71
C ASP A 139 12.38 -30.05 5.89
N VAL A 140 13.37 -29.16 5.91
CA VAL A 140 14.34 -29.06 7.02
C VAL A 140 13.64 -28.70 8.32
N ARG A 141 12.78 -27.67 8.32
CA ARG A 141 12.01 -27.28 9.51
C ARG A 141 11.10 -28.39 10.01
N ALA A 142 10.41 -29.09 9.10
CA ALA A 142 9.55 -30.20 9.47
C ALA A 142 10.33 -31.37 10.11
N LEU A 143 11.57 -31.60 9.66
CA LEU A 143 12.46 -32.59 10.25
C LEU A 143 12.90 -32.18 11.66
N GLU A 144 13.29 -30.92 11.85
CA GLU A 144 13.70 -30.35 13.13
C GLU A 144 12.57 -30.37 14.18
N GLU A 145 11.34 -30.07 13.78
CA GLU A 145 10.19 -30.17 14.67
C GLU A 145 9.93 -31.61 15.11
N ARG A 146 10.12 -32.59 14.21
CA ARG A 146 9.96 -34.01 14.52
C ARG A 146 11.03 -34.50 15.47
N THR A 147 12.29 -34.11 15.28
CA THR A 147 13.38 -34.47 16.20
C THR A 147 13.19 -33.81 17.56
N ALA A 148 12.90 -32.51 17.61
CA ALA A 148 12.64 -31.79 18.86
C ALA A 148 11.45 -32.36 19.64
N ARG A 149 10.38 -32.77 18.95
CA ARG A 149 9.21 -33.43 19.56
C ARG A 149 9.56 -34.84 20.05
N GLY A 150 10.37 -35.58 19.30
CA GLY A 150 10.87 -36.90 19.71
C GLY A 150 11.75 -36.84 20.96
N ASP A 151 12.61 -35.84 21.06
CA ASP A 151 13.49 -35.64 22.20
C ASP A 151 12.73 -35.21 23.46
N ARG A 152 11.71 -34.35 23.32
CA ARG A 152 10.79 -34.02 24.44
C ARG A 152 10.04 -35.22 24.98
N LEU A 153 9.60 -36.14 24.12
CA LEU A 153 8.90 -37.36 24.55
C LEU A 153 9.83 -38.36 25.23
N ARG A 154 11.12 -38.39 24.86
CA ARG A 154 12.14 -39.19 25.57
C ARG A 154 12.53 -38.59 26.91
N ALA A 155 12.54 -37.27 27.05
CA ALA A 155 12.90 -36.58 28.29
C ALA A 155 11.84 -36.69 29.41
N ILE A 156 10.61 -37.13 29.08
CA ILE A 156 9.50 -37.29 30.05
C ILE A 156 9.44 -38.73 30.60
N ARG A 157 10.25 -39.66 30.08
CA ARG A 157 10.23 -41.09 30.43
C ARG A 157 11.39 -41.45 31.35
#